data_AF-B8MZ91-F1
#
_entry.id   AF-B8MZ91-F1
#
_cell.length_a   1.000
_cell.length_b   1.000
_cell.length_c   1.000
_cell.angle_alpha   90.00
_cell.angle_beta   90.00
_cell.angle_gamma   90.00
#
_symmetry.space_group_name_H-M   'P 1'
#
loop_
_entity.id
_entity.type
_entity.pdbx_description
1 polymer ?
#
loop_
_entity_poly.entity_id
_entity_poly.type
_entity_poly.pdbx_seq_one_letter_code
_entity_poly.pdbx_strand_id
1 'polypeptide(L)'
;MNFYARARASLLSWTHETPLPTADSKWYPKFQSWHHFHLSLQQWVAITDNDTRDHTEPPRDDDEPSDLVLLTWNIDATSARTEDRVTDIITFVTQLDPGVRIVFLQEVSKAALQQILKDERIRRSWISSEQDDTAWGKQSFATITLLSKARFASTALGPVWRVAYPSHFDRDALCCDIFVSFGRERSPTRVRLVNVHLDSLPIKPSHRPRQISIISSFLRSAGCGLVAGDFNPVLEEDATLLESNGLTDVWTVLHPEAPGYTWGTDGEQPFPPNRMDKILIVGLKPPDIKTLEPQRLSILEGAQNPPMDHRKSPISPMEDTPPWSDHAALLCLFGLVGEYITLLC
;
A
#
# COMPACT_ATOMS: atom_id res chain seq x y z
N MET A 1 -25.85 1.98 13.05
CA MET A 1 -24.48 2.51 13.28
C MET A 1 -24.59 3.83 14.03
N ASN A 2 -23.79 4.01 15.07
CA ASN A 2 -24.06 4.95 16.18
C ASN A 2 -23.78 6.42 15.81
N PHE A 3 -24.72 7.34 16.12
CA PHE A 3 -24.58 8.79 15.92
C PHE A 3 -23.24 9.33 16.46
N TYR A 4 -22.77 8.77 17.57
CA TYR A 4 -21.47 9.08 18.18
C TYR A 4 -20.27 8.82 17.27
N ALA A 5 -20.27 7.73 16.49
CA ALA A 5 -19.15 7.42 15.59
C ALA A 5 -19.08 8.43 14.44
N ARG A 6 -20.23 8.89 13.96
CA ARG A 6 -20.35 9.94 12.93
C ARG A 6 -19.85 11.29 13.45
N ALA A 7 -20.33 11.71 14.62
CA ALA A 7 -19.88 12.96 15.25
C ALA A 7 -18.36 12.94 15.50
N ARG A 8 -17.80 11.80 15.95
CA ARG A 8 -16.36 11.64 16.15
C ARG A 8 -15.56 11.72 14.85
N ALA A 9 -15.99 11.05 13.78
CA ALA A 9 -15.33 11.12 12.48
C ALA A 9 -15.36 12.53 11.90
N SER A 10 -16.49 13.23 12.01
CA SER A 10 -16.63 14.63 11.57
C SER A 10 -15.76 15.58 12.41
N LEU A 11 -15.68 15.38 13.72
CA LEU A 11 -14.78 16.16 14.59
C LEU A 11 -13.32 15.94 14.21
N LEU A 12 -12.88 14.68 14.04
CA LEU A 12 -11.50 14.34 13.66
C LEU A 12 -11.14 14.88 12.27
N SER A 13 -12.04 14.76 11.31
CA SER A 13 -11.86 15.35 9.98
C SER A 13 -11.72 16.88 10.06
N TRP A 14 -12.54 17.54 10.87
CA TRP A 14 -12.44 18.97 11.08
C TRP A 14 -11.14 19.36 11.79
N THR A 15 -10.72 18.64 12.84
CA THR A 15 -9.48 18.94 13.57
C THR A 15 -8.23 18.73 12.74
N HIS A 16 -8.23 17.76 11.82
CA HIS A 16 -7.08 17.49 10.93
C HIS A 16 -7.19 18.18 9.56
N GLU A 17 -8.21 19.04 9.39
CA GLU A 17 -8.55 19.71 8.12
C GLU A 17 -8.60 18.74 6.93
N THR A 18 -9.05 17.51 7.17
CA THR A 18 -9.06 16.43 6.19
C THR A 18 -10.25 16.60 5.27
N PRO A 19 -10.07 16.98 3.99
CA PRO A 19 -11.21 17.15 3.10
C PRO A 19 -11.78 15.78 2.76
N LEU A 20 -13.03 15.53 3.16
CA LEU A 20 -13.75 14.29 2.91
C LEU A 20 -14.89 14.53 1.91
N PRO A 21 -15.33 13.51 1.15
CA PRO A 21 -16.49 13.63 0.28
C PRO A 21 -17.73 14.08 1.07
N THR A 22 -18.54 14.96 0.48
CA THR A 22 -19.83 15.37 1.04
C THR A 22 -20.72 14.14 1.25
N ALA A 23 -21.12 13.91 2.49
CA ALA A 23 -21.62 12.63 2.97
C ALA A 23 -22.93 12.19 2.30
N ASP A 24 -22.84 11.21 1.40
CA ASP A 24 -23.93 10.29 1.10
C ASP A 24 -23.99 9.21 2.20
N SER A 25 -24.32 9.67 3.42
CA SER A 25 -24.83 9.02 4.65
C SER A 25 -24.44 7.57 5.08
N LYS A 26 -23.65 6.77 4.35
CA LYS A 26 -23.44 5.33 4.64
C LYS A 26 -22.01 4.91 4.95
N TRP A 27 -20.99 5.66 4.51
CA TRP A 27 -19.57 5.24 4.61
C TRP A 27 -18.79 6.24 5.45
N TYR A 28 -18.39 5.83 6.65
CA TYR A 28 -17.74 6.72 7.62
C TYR A 28 -16.27 6.33 7.79
N PRO A 29 -15.35 7.29 7.62
CA PRO A 29 -13.95 7.11 7.99
C PRO A 29 -13.82 6.68 9.45
N LYS A 30 -13.09 5.60 9.67
CA LYS A 30 -12.63 5.16 10.99
C LYS A 30 -11.18 5.59 11.13
N PHE A 31 -10.96 6.75 11.73
CA PHE A 31 -9.60 7.24 12.03
C PHE A 31 -8.89 6.32 13.02
N GLN A 32 -7.61 6.09 12.76
CA GLN A 32 -6.68 5.37 13.63
C GLN A 32 -5.38 6.17 13.75
N SER A 33 -4.48 5.72 14.61
CA SER A 33 -3.18 6.37 14.80
C SER A 33 -2.12 5.78 13.88
N TRP A 34 -1.10 6.58 13.58
CA TRP A 34 0.19 6.06 13.17
C TRP A 34 0.94 5.53 14.38
N HIS A 35 1.83 4.56 14.17
CA HIS A 35 2.59 3.94 15.25
C HIS A 35 4.08 3.89 14.92
N HIS A 36 4.92 4.11 15.93
CA HIS A 36 6.35 3.88 15.84
C HIS A 36 6.80 2.93 16.95
N PHE A 37 7.87 2.16 16.70
CA PHE A 37 8.44 1.32 17.74
C PHE A 37 9.29 2.14 18.72
N HIS A 38 8.91 2.13 19.99
CA HIS A 38 9.61 2.83 21.06
C HIS A 38 10.65 1.91 21.70
N LEU A 39 11.94 2.16 21.44
CA LEU A 39 13.04 1.27 21.85
C LEU A 39 13.08 1.00 23.35
N SER A 40 12.91 2.01 24.21
CA SER A 40 12.98 1.80 25.67
C SER A 40 11.81 1.00 26.24
N LEU A 41 10.64 1.07 25.59
CA LEU A 41 9.43 0.38 26.04
C LEU A 41 9.25 -0.97 25.34
N GLN A 42 10.07 -1.26 24.32
CA GLN A 42 10.00 -2.47 23.49
C GLN A 42 8.60 -2.75 22.93
N GLN A 43 7.89 -1.68 22.55
CA GLN A 43 6.51 -1.76 22.05
C GLN A 43 6.26 -0.73 20.95
N TRP A 44 5.27 -1.01 20.11
CA TRP A 44 4.69 -0.02 19.20
C TRP A 44 3.82 0.94 20.00
N VAL A 45 3.99 2.24 19.79
CA VAL A 45 3.20 3.29 20.44
C VAL A 45 2.62 4.23 19.39
N ALA A 46 1.43 4.77 19.66
CA ALA A 46 0.81 5.76 18.81
C ALA A 46 1.67 7.03 18.76
N ILE A 47 1.84 7.58 17.55
CA ILE A 47 2.45 8.89 17.33
C ILE A 47 1.46 9.96 17.78
N THR A 48 1.93 10.85 18.63
CA THR A 48 1.19 12.03 19.10
C THR A 48 1.80 13.31 18.55
N ASP A 49 1.06 14.42 18.57
CA ASP A 49 1.55 15.71 18.09
C ASP A 49 2.85 16.16 18.78
N ASN A 50 3.11 15.71 20.02
CA ASN A 50 4.35 16.01 20.73
C ASN A 50 5.56 15.27 20.14
N ASP A 51 5.37 14.07 19.59
CA ASP A 51 6.45 13.28 18.99
C ASP A 51 6.95 13.92 17.67
N THR A 52 6.10 14.71 17.01
CA THR A 52 6.46 15.47 15.80
C THR A 52 7.20 16.79 16.10
N ARG A 53 7.29 17.22 17.37
CA ARG A 53 7.88 18.49 17.78
C ARG A 53 9.29 18.38 18.35
N ASP A 54 9.75 17.18 18.71
CA ASP A 54 11.00 16.99 19.46
C ASP A 54 12.25 16.76 18.60
N HIS A 55 12.15 17.03 17.29
CA HIS A 55 13.30 16.99 16.39
C HIS A 55 13.45 18.33 15.66
N THR A 56 14.71 18.75 15.64
CA THR A 56 15.30 19.96 15.06
C THR A 56 14.64 20.36 13.74
N GLU A 57 14.64 21.67 13.42
CA GLU A 57 14.18 22.20 12.13
C GLU A 57 14.48 21.20 11.00
N PRO A 58 13.49 20.89 10.12
CA PRO A 58 13.71 19.93 9.05
C PRO A 58 14.99 20.33 8.32
N PRO A 59 15.88 19.37 7.99
CA PRO A 59 16.96 19.66 7.07
C PRO A 59 16.36 20.41 5.90
N ARG A 60 16.95 21.56 5.53
CA ARG A 60 16.58 22.23 4.29
C ARG A 60 16.92 21.25 3.18
N ASP A 61 15.91 20.52 2.71
CA ASP A 61 15.98 19.62 1.56
C ASP A 61 16.13 20.46 0.29
N ASP A 62 17.27 21.11 0.15
CA ASP A 62 17.69 21.65 -1.15
C ASP A 62 18.29 20.51 -2.03
N ASP A 63 18.54 19.30 -1.47
CA ASP A 63 19.24 18.19 -2.15
C ASP A 63 18.50 16.82 -2.23
N GLU A 64 17.39 16.56 -1.52
CA GLU A 64 16.63 15.32 -1.76
C GLU A 64 15.79 15.42 -3.05
N PRO A 65 15.76 14.35 -3.88
CA PRO A 65 14.85 14.28 -4.99
C PRO A 65 13.42 14.54 -4.52
N SER A 66 12.74 15.44 -5.23
CA SER A 66 11.34 15.74 -5.00
C SER A 66 10.43 14.50 -5.10
N ASP A 67 10.80 13.53 -5.93
CA ASP A 67 9.99 12.35 -6.21
C ASP A 67 10.00 11.35 -5.05
N LEU A 68 8.81 10.84 -4.73
CA LEU A 68 8.59 9.78 -3.75
C LEU A 68 8.51 8.42 -4.45
N VAL A 69 8.98 7.39 -3.75
CA VAL A 69 8.95 6.00 -4.22
C VAL A 69 7.91 5.22 -3.42
N LEU A 70 6.86 4.75 -4.09
CA LEU A 70 5.84 3.83 -3.58
C LEU A 70 6.12 2.41 -4.05
N LEU A 71 6.03 1.44 -3.14
CA LEU A 71 5.89 0.02 -3.47
C LEU A 71 4.50 -0.47 -3.04
N THR A 72 3.78 -1.16 -3.92
CA THR A 72 2.54 -1.88 -3.57
C THR A 72 2.67 -3.37 -3.87
N TRP A 73 2.18 -4.22 -2.96
CA TRP A 73 2.30 -5.67 -3.12
C TRP A 73 1.22 -6.45 -2.35
N ASN A 74 0.45 -7.29 -3.04
CA ASN A 74 -0.28 -8.38 -2.40
C ASN A 74 0.72 -9.47 -1.97
N ILE A 75 0.76 -9.80 -0.68
CA ILE A 75 1.77 -10.73 -0.12
C ILE A 75 1.22 -12.12 0.20
N ASP A 76 0.06 -12.48 -0.37
CA ASP A 76 -0.61 -13.78 -0.25
C ASP A 76 -0.76 -14.25 1.22
N ALA A 77 -1.96 -14.04 1.77
CA ALA A 77 -2.25 -14.38 3.16
C ALA A 77 -2.26 -15.90 3.41
N THR A 78 -2.40 -16.69 2.35
CA THR A 78 -2.78 -18.10 2.41
C THR A 78 -1.61 -19.05 2.13
N SER A 79 -0.58 -18.58 1.43
CA SER A 79 0.62 -19.36 1.17
C SER A 79 1.35 -19.77 2.45
N ALA A 80 1.90 -20.98 2.43
CA ALA A 80 2.70 -21.55 3.50
C ALA A 80 3.96 -20.71 3.80
N ARG A 81 4.62 -21.01 4.94
CA ARG A 81 5.87 -20.36 5.37
C ARG A 81 5.78 -18.82 5.44
N THR A 82 4.64 -18.30 5.90
CA THR A 82 4.36 -16.86 5.98
C THR A 82 5.50 -16.05 6.62
N GLU A 83 6.05 -16.50 7.75
CA GLU A 83 7.13 -15.78 8.45
C GLU A 83 8.39 -15.64 7.59
N ASP A 84 8.77 -16.70 6.89
CA ASP A 84 9.96 -16.70 6.03
C ASP A 84 9.73 -15.81 4.80
N ARG A 85 8.58 -15.95 4.13
CA ARG A 85 8.22 -15.12 2.96
C ARG A 85 8.23 -13.64 3.33
N VAL A 86 7.61 -13.28 4.44
CA VAL A 86 7.55 -11.89 4.90
C VAL A 86 8.93 -11.37 5.30
N THR A 87 9.79 -12.19 5.91
CA THR A 87 11.18 -11.80 6.22
C THR A 87 11.97 -11.48 4.96
N ASP A 88 11.82 -12.30 3.92
CA ASP A 88 12.48 -12.09 2.64
C ASP A 88 11.91 -10.86 1.90
N ILE A 89 10.59 -10.67 1.91
CA ILE A 89 9.94 -9.45 1.39
C ILE A 89 10.51 -8.20 2.06
N ILE A 90 10.60 -8.18 3.39
CA ILE A 90 11.19 -7.04 4.14
C ILE A 90 12.66 -6.85 3.76
N THR A 91 13.43 -7.93 3.63
CA THR A 91 14.83 -7.88 3.19
C THR A 91 14.95 -7.22 1.84
N PHE A 92 14.16 -7.68 0.88
CA PHE A 92 14.14 -7.16 -0.47
C PHE A 92 13.75 -5.68 -0.50
N VAL A 93 12.60 -5.32 0.09
CA VAL A 93 12.08 -3.94 0.08
C VAL A 93 13.05 -2.95 0.73
N THR A 94 13.72 -3.34 1.83
CA THR A 94 14.66 -2.46 2.54
C THR A 94 16.01 -2.28 1.84
N GLN A 95 16.29 -3.05 0.78
CA GLN A 95 17.52 -2.99 0.00
C GLN A 95 17.31 -2.37 -1.40
N LEU A 96 16.07 -2.01 -1.76
CA LEU A 96 15.77 -1.43 -3.06
C LEU A 96 16.41 -0.05 -3.26
N ASP A 97 16.84 0.20 -4.49
CA ASP A 97 17.31 1.48 -5.00
C ASP A 97 16.51 1.87 -6.26
N PRO A 98 15.92 3.09 -6.33
CA PRO A 98 15.87 4.11 -5.27
C PRO A 98 15.12 3.62 -4.03
N GLY A 99 15.53 4.12 -2.86
CA GLY A 99 14.98 3.72 -1.57
C GLY A 99 13.47 4.00 -1.43
N VAL A 100 12.70 2.95 -1.14
CA VAL A 100 11.24 3.01 -0.96
C VAL A 100 10.87 3.88 0.24
N ARG A 101 9.91 4.80 0.05
CA ARG A 101 9.43 5.70 1.12
C ARG A 101 8.06 5.32 1.65
N ILE A 102 7.24 4.69 0.81
CA ILE A 102 5.88 4.29 1.13
C ILE A 102 5.70 2.83 0.69
N VAL A 103 5.19 1.99 1.57
CA VAL A 103 4.87 0.59 1.25
C VAL A 103 3.40 0.34 1.53
N PHE A 104 2.69 -0.16 0.52
CA PHE A 104 1.33 -0.67 0.60
C PHE A 104 1.37 -2.19 0.49
N LEU A 105 0.90 -2.89 1.53
CA LEU A 105 0.72 -4.33 1.44
C LEU A 105 -0.77 -4.68 1.48
N GLN A 106 -1.14 -5.67 0.68
CA GLN A 106 -2.44 -6.34 0.71
C GLN A 106 -2.25 -7.78 1.20
N GLU A 107 -3.33 -8.42 1.66
CA GLU A 107 -3.28 -9.80 2.19
C GLU A 107 -2.28 -10.02 3.33
N VAL A 108 -2.11 -9.01 4.17
CA VAL A 108 -1.32 -9.18 5.40
C VAL A 108 -2.15 -10.01 6.36
N SER A 109 -1.80 -11.30 6.52
CA SER A 109 -2.38 -12.15 7.56
C SER A 109 -1.93 -11.73 8.96
N LYS A 110 -2.59 -12.23 10.00
CA LYS A 110 -2.19 -11.95 11.40
C LYS A 110 -0.75 -12.37 11.70
N ALA A 111 -0.32 -13.51 11.15
CA ALA A 111 1.05 -14.00 11.29
C ALA A 111 2.04 -13.10 10.51
N ALA A 112 1.66 -12.65 9.31
CA ALA A 112 2.46 -11.70 8.54
C ALA A 112 2.62 -10.37 9.28
N LEU A 113 1.55 -9.84 9.88
CA LEU A 113 1.61 -8.62 10.69
C LEU A 113 2.58 -8.78 11.87
N GLN A 114 2.48 -9.88 12.61
CA GLN A 114 3.40 -10.16 13.72
C GLN A 114 4.85 -10.23 13.26
N GLN A 115 5.12 -10.85 12.11
CA GLN A 115 6.45 -10.89 11.50
C GLN A 115 6.95 -9.48 11.12
N ILE A 116 6.11 -8.67 10.49
CA ILE A 116 6.44 -7.28 10.11
C ILE A 116 6.77 -6.44 11.34
N LEU A 117 5.93 -6.49 12.36
CA LEU A 117 6.07 -5.68 13.57
C LEU A 117 7.19 -6.16 14.51
N LYS A 118 7.68 -7.39 14.37
CA LYS A 118 8.84 -7.90 15.12
C LYS A 118 10.18 -7.66 14.44
N ASP A 119 10.20 -7.45 13.12
CA ASP A 119 11.43 -7.23 12.35
C ASP A 119 12.16 -5.93 12.78
N GLU A 120 13.46 -6.06 13.07
CA GLU A 120 14.26 -4.95 13.58
C GLU A 120 14.43 -3.81 12.56
N ARG A 121 14.44 -4.12 11.26
CA ARG A 121 14.57 -3.12 10.19
C ARG A 121 13.31 -2.27 10.11
N ILE A 122 12.15 -2.90 10.26
CA ILE A 122 10.85 -2.22 10.35
C ILE A 122 10.78 -1.36 11.60
N ARG A 123 11.08 -1.92 12.78
CA ARG A 123 11.06 -1.19 14.05
C ARG A 123 11.96 0.05 14.04
N ARG A 124 13.16 -0.08 13.46
CA ARG A 124 14.14 1.02 13.38
C ARG A 124 13.69 2.10 12.41
N SER A 125 13.29 1.73 11.20
CA SER A 125 13.22 2.69 10.08
C SER A 125 11.81 3.02 9.57
N TRP A 126 10.75 2.41 10.11
CA TRP A 126 9.40 2.56 9.57
C TRP A 126 8.36 2.96 10.62
N ILE A 127 7.37 3.72 10.17
CA ILE A 127 6.11 4.05 10.85
C ILE A 127 5.04 3.14 10.27
N SER A 128 4.16 2.61 11.11
CA SER A 128 3.13 1.64 10.73
C SER A 128 1.72 2.17 10.95
N SER A 129 0.81 1.89 10.02
CA SER A 129 -0.62 2.13 10.23
C SER A 129 -1.19 1.22 11.32
N GLU A 130 -0.59 0.06 11.54
CA GLU A 130 -1.03 -0.96 12.49
C GLU A 130 -0.01 -1.15 13.63
N GLN A 131 -0.48 -1.28 14.86
CA GLN A 131 0.30 -1.80 15.99
C GLN A 131 -0.05 -3.24 16.35
N ASP A 132 -1.22 -3.70 15.91
CA ASP A 132 -1.81 -5.01 16.12
C ASP A 132 -2.95 -5.21 15.09
N ASP A 133 -3.68 -6.33 15.17
CA ASP A 133 -4.79 -6.68 14.27
C ASP A 133 -6.17 -6.25 14.82
N THR A 134 -6.23 -5.44 15.88
CA THR A 134 -7.51 -5.09 16.54
C THR A 134 -8.46 -4.30 15.64
N ALA A 135 -7.90 -3.53 14.69
CA ALA A 135 -8.67 -2.74 13.73
C ALA A 135 -9.36 -3.60 12.65
N TRP A 136 -8.94 -4.87 12.47
CA TRP A 136 -9.37 -5.71 11.33
C TRP A 136 -10.70 -6.43 11.59
N GLY A 137 -11.21 -6.38 12.82
CA GLY A 137 -12.48 -7.01 13.17
C GLY A 137 -12.47 -8.53 12.95
N LYS A 138 -13.26 -9.00 11.98
CA LYS A 138 -13.39 -10.43 11.66
C LYS A 138 -12.50 -10.90 10.50
N GLN A 139 -11.79 -9.98 9.85
CA GLN A 139 -10.98 -10.32 8.69
C GLN A 139 -9.77 -11.17 9.11
N SER A 140 -9.44 -12.18 8.30
CA SER A 140 -8.25 -13.02 8.48
C SER A 140 -6.97 -12.35 8.01
N PHE A 141 -7.10 -11.34 7.14
CA PHE A 141 -6.03 -10.52 6.62
C PHE A 141 -6.55 -9.12 6.25
N ALA A 142 -5.65 -8.15 6.17
CA ALA A 142 -5.99 -6.76 5.83
C ALA A 142 -4.90 -6.08 5.00
N THR A 143 -5.15 -4.82 4.66
CA THR A 143 -4.18 -3.88 4.10
C THR A 143 -3.36 -3.23 5.22
N ILE A 144 -2.07 -2.97 5.00
CA ILE A 144 -1.26 -2.12 5.89
C ILE A 144 -0.47 -1.10 5.07
N THR A 145 -0.16 0.03 5.70
CA THR A 145 0.72 1.05 5.13
C THR A 145 1.92 1.26 6.03
N LEU A 146 3.12 1.23 5.45
CA LEU A 146 4.36 1.63 6.12
C LEU A 146 4.92 2.91 5.49
N LEU A 147 5.39 3.83 6.34
CA LEU A 147 6.04 5.07 5.93
C LEU A 147 7.47 5.12 6.45
N SER A 148 8.44 5.47 5.61
CA SER A 148 9.85 5.55 6.00
C SER A 148 10.08 6.72 6.96
N LYS A 149 10.67 6.45 8.13
CA LYS A 149 11.07 7.48 9.10
C LYS A 149 12.09 8.46 8.51
N ALA A 150 12.94 8.00 7.59
CA ALA A 150 13.94 8.86 6.94
C ALA A 150 13.28 10.05 6.23
N ARG A 151 12.06 9.86 5.71
CA ARG A 151 11.29 10.93 5.08
C ARG A 151 10.26 11.57 6.00
N PHE A 152 9.62 10.78 6.87
CA PHE A 152 8.39 11.18 7.54
C PHE A 152 8.47 11.37 9.06
N ALA A 153 9.63 11.16 9.69
CA ALA A 153 9.76 11.29 11.15
C ALA A 153 9.72 12.75 11.64
N SER A 154 10.21 13.70 10.84
CA SER A 154 10.28 15.14 11.18
C SER A 154 9.28 16.00 10.39
N THR A 155 8.49 15.41 9.50
CA THR A 155 7.46 16.12 8.71
C THR A 155 6.09 15.93 9.32
N ALA A 156 5.15 16.84 9.03
CA ALA A 156 3.74 16.68 9.38
C ALA A 156 3.19 15.40 8.73
N LEU A 157 3.06 14.32 9.52
CA LEU A 157 2.26 13.16 9.13
C LEU A 157 0.80 13.58 9.13
N GLY A 158 0.08 13.28 8.05
CA GLY A 158 -1.36 13.44 8.04
C GLY A 158 -2.07 12.26 8.71
N PRO A 159 -3.39 12.38 8.91
CA PRO A 159 -4.16 11.32 9.55
C PRO A 159 -4.20 10.06 8.71
N VAL A 160 -4.47 8.93 9.37
CA VAL A 160 -4.73 7.63 8.75
C VAL A 160 -6.11 7.12 9.18
N TRP A 161 -6.86 6.54 8.24
CA TRP A 161 -8.21 6.06 8.48
C TRP A 161 -8.61 4.94 7.52
N ARG A 162 -9.56 4.10 7.96
CA ARG A 162 -10.19 3.07 7.13
C ARG A 162 -11.56 3.52 6.63
N VAL A 163 -11.88 3.22 5.38
CA VAL A 163 -13.19 3.46 4.77
C VAL A 163 -13.80 2.13 4.37
N ALA A 164 -14.83 1.69 5.09
CA ALA A 164 -15.64 0.56 4.67
C ALA A 164 -16.49 0.95 3.44
N TYR A 165 -16.67 0.00 2.52
CA TYR A 165 -17.52 0.12 1.34
C TYR A 165 -18.28 -1.21 1.11
N PRO A 166 -19.26 -1.29 0.19
CA PRO A 166 -19.91 -2.56 -0.16
C PRO A 166 -18.86 -3.58 -0.62
N SER A 167 -18.93 -4.79 -0.07
CA SER A 167 -17.93 -5.83 -0.30
C SER A 167 -18.50 -7.19 0.06
N HIS A 168 -18.22 -8.21 -0.75
CA HIS A 168 -18.49 -9.62 -0.44
C HIS A 168 -17.46 -10.22 0.54
N PHE A 169 -16.28 -9.61 0.64
CA PHE A 169 -15.14 -10.11 1.44
C PHE A 169 -14.77 -9.17 2.61
N ASP A 170 -15.74 -8.35 3.07
CA ASP A 170 -15.54 -7.32 4.11
C ASP A 170 -14.33 -6.38 3.89
N ARG A 171 -13.92 -6.14 2.63
CA ARG A 171 -12.84 -5.25 2.22
C ARG A 171 -13.06 -3.79 2.64
N ASP A 172 -11.97 -3.06 2.78
CA ASP A 172 -11.95 -1.62 3.04
C ASP A 172 -10.87 -0.91 2.21
N ALA A 173 -10.84 0.42 2.31
CA ALA A 173 -9.72 1.24 1.84
C ALA A 173 -8.98 1.82 3.04
N LEU A 174 -7.67 1.59 3.12
CA LEU A 174 -6.79 2.22 4.11
C LEU A 174 -6.24 3.50 3.51
N CYS A 175 -6.75 4.63 3.98
CA CYS A 175 -6.42 5.95 3.50
C CYS A 175 -5.46 6.64 4.48
N CYS A 176 -4.55 7.45 3.95
CA CYS A 176 -3.83 8.42 4.74
C CYS A 176 -3.52 9.67 3.94
N ASP A 177 -3.22 10.76 4.65
CA ASP A 177 -2.63 11.94 4.05
C ASP A 177 -1.15 12.02 4.45
N ILE A 178 -0.31 12.45 3.53
CA ILE A 178 1.05 12.91 3.80
C ILE A 178 1.18 14.36 3.35
N PHE A 179 2.12 15.08 3.93
CA PHE A 179 2.42 16.46 3.58
C PHE A 179 3.82 16.52 3.00
N VAL A 180 3.93 16.99 1.77
CA VAL A 180 5.18 16.97 1.02
C VAL A 180 5.49 18.38 0.54
N SER A 181 6.66 18.89 0.91
CA SER A 181 7.20 20.12 0.36
C SER A 181 7.98 19.79 -0.91
N PHE A 182 7.66 20.46 -2.00
CA PHE A 182 8.35 20.32 -3.28
C PHE A 182 9.00 21.67 -3.64
N GLY A 183 10.33 21.69 -3.79
CA GLY A 183 11.06 22.91 -4.16
C GLY A 183 10.93 24.06 -3.14
N ARG A 184 10.82 25.31 -3.64
CA ARG A 184 10.78 26.54 -2.81
C ARG A 184 9.39 26.90 -2.27
N GLU A 185 8.40 26.00 -2.37
CA GLU A 185 7.07 26.26 -1.82
C GLU A 185 7.14 26.50 -0.31
N ARG A 186 6.38 27.50 0.16
CA ARG A 186 6.38 27.90 1.58
C ARG A 186 5.51 27.02 2.47
N SER A 187 4.59 26.23 1.90
CA SER A 187 3.69 25.35 2.62
C SER A 187 3.67 23.96 1.98
N PRO A 188 3.71 22.89 2.77
CA PRO A 188 3.68 21.53 2.22
C PRO A 188 2.32 21.24 1.59
N THR A 189 2.34 20.54 0.44
CA THR A 189 1.14 20.10 -0.25
C THR A 189 0.65 18.77 0.33
N ARG A 190 -0.66 18.66 0.56
CA ARG A 190 -1.31 17.43 1.01
C ARG A 190 -1.41 16.45 -0.16
N VAL A 191 -0.90 15.24 0.02
CA VAL A 191 -1.06 14.14 -0.93
C VAL A 191 -1.83 13.02 -0.23
N ARG A 192 -2.99 12.66 -0.77
CA ARG A 192 -3.78 11.54 -0.25
C ARG A 192 -3.32 10.23 -0.86
N LEU A 193 -3.06 9.24 -0.02
CA LEU A 193 -2.67 7.90 -0.42
C LEU A 193 -3.75 6.90 0.02
N VAL A 194 -4.09 5.96 -0.85
CA VAL A 194 -5.14 4.97 -0.57
C VAL A 194 -4.66 3.56 -0.95
N ASN A 195 -4.49 2.70 0.05
CA ASN A 195 -4.18 1.28 -0.13
C ASN A 195 -5.48 0.46 -0.20
N VAL A 196 -5.63 -0.36 -1.25
CA VAL A 196 -6.85 -1.13 -1.51
C VAL A 196 -6.56 -2.59 -1.82
N HIS A 197 -7.49 -3.45 -1.41
CA HIS A 197 -7.66 -4.78 -1.98
C HIS A 197 -9.15 -4.92 -2.27
N LEU A 198 -9.52 -4.87 -3.55
CA LEU A 198 -10.93 -4.90 -3.98
C LEU A 198 -11.54 -6.30 -3.90
N ASP A 199 -12.84 -6.40 -4.15
CA ASP A 199 -13.52 -7.69 -4.16
C ASP A 199 -12.90 -8.62 -5.19
N SER A 200 -12.47 -9.79 -4.73
CA SER A 200 -11.94 -10.87 -5.57
C SER A 200 -13.08 -11.61 -6.29
N LEU A 201 -12.73 -12.49 -7.22
CA LEU A 201 -13.65 -13.37 -7.95
C LEU A 201 -14.71 -12.66 -8.84
N PRO A 202 -15.24 -13.35 -9.87
CA PRO A 202 -16.26 -12.80 -10.78
C PRO A 202 -17.69 -12.93 -10.19
N ILE A 203 -17.91 -12.47 -8.95
CA ILE A 203 -19.22 -12.53 -8.29
C ILE A 203 -20.16 -11.47 -8.87
N LYS A 204 -21.42 -11.85 -9.17
CA LYS A 204 -22.46 -10.94 -9.68
C LYS A 204 -23.61 -10.75 -8.67
N PRO A 205 -24.05 -9.51 -8.38
CA PRO A 205 -23.48 -8.26 -8.89
C PRO A 205 -22.11 -7.95 -8.26
N SER A 206 -21.21 -7.35 -9.06
CA SER A 206 -19.91 -6.88 -8.58
C SER A 206 -20.07 -5.67 -7.68
N HIS A 207 -19.22 -5.58 -6.65
CA HIS A 207 -19.11 -4.38 -5.84
C HIS A 207 -17.96 -3.46 -6.28
N ARG A 208 -16.99 -3.94 -7.07
CA ARG A 208 -15.83 -3.16 -7.53
C ARG A 208 -16.18 -1.80 -8.15
N PRO A 209 -17.23 -1.65 -9.00
CA PRO A 209 -17.62 -0.34 -9.51
C PRO A 209 -17.93 0.68 -8.40
N ARG A 210 -18.60 0.22 -7.33
CA ARG A 210 -18.94 1.08 -6.19
C ARG A 210 -17.73 1.34 -5.30
N GLN A 211 -16.86 0.34 -5.11
CA GLN A 211 -15.62 0.47 -4.35
C GLN A 211 -14.73 1.57 -4.97
N ILE A 212 -14.45 1.48 -6.27
CA ILE A 212 -13.68 2.49 -7.02
C ILE A 212 -14.33 3.87 -6.97
N SER A 213 -15.65 3.95 -7.14
CA SER A 213 -16.37 5.22 -7.08
C SER A 213 -16.20 5.93 -5.73
N ILE A 214 -16.25 5.16 -4.63
CA ILE A 214 -16.00 5.69 -3.29
C ILE A 214 -14.55 6.15 -3.19
N ILE A 215 -13.57 5.31 -3.52
CA ILE A 215 -12.15 5.65 -3.42
C ILE A 215 -11.80 6.90 -4.24
N SER A 216 -12.29 6.97 -5.48
CA SER A 216 -12.07 8.11 -6.36
C SER A 216 -12.66 9.40 -5.79
N SER A 217 -13.81 9.34 -5.10
CA SER A 217 -14.36 10.52 -4.42
C SER A 217 -13.44 11.05 -3.31
N PHE A 218 -12.77 10.17 -2.56
CA PHE A 218 -11.81 10.56 -1.53
C PHE A 218 -10.55 11.19 -2.14
N LEU A 219 -10.06 10.68 -3.27
CA LEU A 219 -8.93 11.30 -3.98
C LEU A 219 -9.30 12.69 -4.52
N ARG A 220 -10.46 12.82 -5.18
CA ARG A 220 -10.93 14.10 -5.71
C ARG A 220 -11.19 15.14 -4.61
N SER A 221 -11.66 14.74 -3.43
CA SER A 221 -11.84 15.69 -2.34
C SER A 221 -10.51 16.25 -1.81
N ALA A 222 -9.42 15.50 -1.93
CA ALA A 222 -8.07 16.00 -1.64
C ALA A 222 -7.47 16.81 -2.80
N GLY A 223 -7.92 16.59 -4.04
CA GLY A 223 -7.42 17.25 -5.24
C GLY A 223 -6.05 16.75 -5.73
N CYS A 224 -5.31 16.05 -4.87
CA CYS A 224 -4.00 15.48 -5.16
C CYS A 224 -3.81 14.16 -4.39
N GLY A 225 -3.42 13.09 -5.09
CA GLY A 225 -3.24 11.79 -4.46
C GLY A 225 -3.17 10.60 -5.42
N LEU A 226 -3.01 9.42 -4.82
CA LEU A 226 -3.01 8.15 -5.53
C LEU A 226 -3.76 7.05 -4.76
N VAL A 227 -4.26 6.07 -5.50
CA VAL A 227 -4.71 4.78 -5.00
C VAL A 227 -3.84 3.68 -5.61
N ALA A 228 -3.44 2.71 -4.79
CA ALA A 228 -2.65 1.58 -5.24
C ALA A 228 -3.02 0.29 -4.48
N GLY A 229 -2.84 -0.84 -5.14
CA GLY A 229 -3.10 -2.17 -4.57
C GLY A 229 -3.66 -3.14 -5.59
N ASP A 230 -4.31 -4.20 -5.09
CA ASP A 230 -4.92 -5.25 -5.90
C ASP A 230 -6.37 -4.89 -6.24
N PHE A 231 -6.63 -4.68 -7.53
CA PHE A 231 -7.92 -4.26 -8.06
C PHE A 231 -8.81 -5.43 -8.47
N ASN A 232 -8.28 -6.65 -8.56
CA ASN A 232 -9.01 -7.84 -9.00
C ASN A 232 -9.91 -7.60 -10.24
N PRO A 233 -9.41 -7.07 -11.38
CA PRO A 233 -10.22 -6.81 -12.57
C PRO A 233 -10.53 -8.12 -13.31
N VAL A 234 -11.52 -8.87 -12.81
CA VAL A 234 -11.87 -10.23 -13.26
C VAL A 234 -13.20 -10.30 -14.01
N LEU A 235 -13.85 -9.17 -14.25
CA LEU A 235 -15.07 -9.05 -15.07
C LEU A 235 -14.86 -8.03 -16.20
N GLU A 236 -15.60 -8.18 -17.29
CA GLU A 236 -15.55 -7.27 -18.45
C GLU A 236 -15.85 -5.81 -18.09
N GLU A 237 -16.78 -5.60 -17.15
CA GLU A 237 -17.12 -4.26 -16.66
C GLU A 237 -15.94 -3.55 -15.96
N ASP A 238 -14.93 -4.29 -15.47
CA ASP A 238 -13.76 -3.73 -14.80
C ASP A 238 -12.86 -2.92 -15.77
N ALA A 239 -12.95 -3.20 -17.08
CA ALA A 239 -12.10 -2.59 -18.10
C ALA A 239 -12.26 -1.06 -18.20
N THR A 240 -13.45 -0.53 -17.89
CA THR A 240 -13.76 0.91 -18.04
C THR A 240 -13.90 1.65 -16.70
N LEU A 241 -13.68 0.96 -15.56
CA LEU A 241 -13.94 1.54 -14.23
C LEU A 241 -13.02 2.71 -13.90
N LEU A 242 -11.79 2.69 -14.40
CA LEU A 242 -10.79 3.67 -14.01
C LEU A 242 -11.06 5.02 -14.69
N GLU A 243 -11.25 4.98 -16.01
CA GLU A 243 -11.58 6.15 -16.85
C GLU A 243 -12.91 6.77 -16.45
N SER A 244 -13.95 5.93 -16.23
CA SER A 244 -15.27 6.41 -15.80
C SER A 244 -15.26 7.09 -14.42
N ASN A 245 -14.20 6.88 -13.63
CA ASN A 245 -14.00 7.54 -12.34
C ASN A 245 -12.96 8.67 -12.38
N GLY A 246 -12.50 9.08 -13.57
CA GLY A 246 -11.55 10.18 -13.75
C GLY A 246 -10.18 9.91 -13.12
N LEU A 247 -9.79 8.64 -13.03
CA LEU A 247 -8.49 8.23 -12.51
C LEU A 247 -7.54 7.92 -13.66
N THR A 248 -6.29 8.36 -13.54
CA THR A 248 -5.25 8.06 -14.54
C THR A 248 -4.48 6.81 -14.10
N ASP A 249 -4.46 5.76 -14.92
CA ASP A 249 -3.68 4.54 -14.68
C ASP A 249 -2.21 4.76 -15.08
N VAL A 250 -1.32 4.76 -14.09
CA VAL A 250 0.10 5.06 -14.29
C VAL A 250 0.75 4.11 -15.30
N TRP A 251 0.42 2.82 -15.23
CA TRP A 251 1.00 1.83 -16.14
C TRP A 251 0.60 2.10 -17.58
N THR A 252 -0.69 2.34 -17.81
CA THR A 252 -1.23 2.62 -19.15
C THR A 252 -0.61 3.88 -19.76
N VAL A 253 -0.34 4.91 -18.96
CA VAL A 253 0.29 6.15 -19.44
C VAL A 253 1.75 5.95 -19.80
N LEU A 254 2.51 5.23 -18.98
CA LEU A 254 3.96 5.09 -19.18
C LEU A 254 4.34 3.96 -20.15
N HIS A 255 3.55 2.89 -20.18
CA HIS A 255 3.82 1.68 -20.95
C HIS A 255 2.57 1.22 -21.74
N PRO A 256 2.02 2.04 -22.66
CA PRO A 256 0.73 1.75 -23.32
C PRO A 256 0.71 0.44 -24.12
N GLU A 257 1.86 -0.02 -24.60
CA GLU A 257 2.00 -1.24 -25.39
C GLU A 257 2.35 -2.49 -24.53
N ALA A 258 2.59 -2.31 -23.23
CA ALA A 258 3.00 -3.41 -22.35
C ALA A 258 1.81 -3.88 -21.48
N PRO A 259 1.55 -5.19 -21.40
CA PRO A 259 0.41 -5.70 -20.63
C PRO A 259 0.52 -5.43 -19.13
N GLY A 260 1.74 -5.37 -18.60
CA GLY A 260 2.01 -5.08 -17.18
C GLY A 260 1.45 -6.13 -16.23
N TYR A 261 1.51 -7.41 -16.62
CA TYR A 261 1.02 -8.49 -15.79
C TYR A 261 1.67 -8.44 -14.40
N THR A 262 0.84 -8.62 -13.37
CA THR A 262 1.30 -8.68 -11.98
C THR A 262 0.91 -9.99 -11.30
N TRP A 263 0.21 -10.88 -12.02
CA TRP A 263 -0.26 -12.15 -11.49
C TRP A 263 -0.36 -13.21 -12.59
N GLY A 264 -0.02 -14.45 -12.25
CA GLY A 264 -0.13 -15.62 -13.12
C GLY A 264 0.91 -15.74 -14.23
N THR A 265 2.00 -14.96 -14.18
CA THR A 265 3.09 -14.97 -15.19
C THR A 265 3.93 -16.25 -15.15
N ASP A 266 3.94 -16.94 -14.02
CA ASP A 266 4.62 -18.22 -13.80
C ASP A 266 3.86 -19.43 -14.39
N GLY A 267 2.60 -19.25 -14.77
CA GLY A 267 1.73 -20.32 -15.27
C GLY A 267 1.28 -21.31 -14.20
N GLU A 268 1.50 -21.03 -12.91
CA GLU A 268 1.03 -21.89 -11.80
C GLU A 268 -0.46 -21.70 -11.51
N GLN A 269 -1.03 -20.61 -12.04
CA GLN A 269 -2.40 -20.22 -11.77
C GLN A 269 -3.40 -20.82 -12.78
N PRO A 270 -4.63 -21.15 -12.33
CA PRO A 270 -5.64 -21.76 -13.20
C PRO A 270 -6.26 -20.79 -14.23
N PHE A 271 -5.87 -19.51 -14.18
CA PHE A 271 -6.37 -18.46 -15.06
C PHE A 271 -5.20 -17.81 -15.84
N PRO A 272 -5.46 -17.24 -17.02
CA PRO A 272 -4.42 -16.53 -17.78
C PRO A 272 -3.79 -15.38 -16.98
N PRO A 273 -2.52 -15.02 -17.28
CA PRO A 273 -1.86 -13.88 -16.66
C PRO A 273 -2.72 -12.61 -16.75
N ASN A 274 -2.75 -11.82 -15.67
CA ASN A 274 -3.54 -10.61 -15.59
C ASN A 274 -2.80 -9.47 -14.86
N ARG A 275 -3.17 -8.23 -15.17
CA ARG A 275 -2.70 -7.04 -14.45
C ARG A 275 -3.70 -6.73 -13.34
N MET A 276 -3.53 -7.40 -12.21
CA MET A 276 -4.43 -7.29 -11.06
C MET A 276 -4.10 -6.06 -10.22
N ASP A 277 -2.82 -5.77 -10.06
CA ASP A 277 -2.32 -4.66 -9.27
C ASP A 277 -2.22 -3.40 -10.13
N LYS A 278 -2.62 -2.26 -9.55
CA LYS A 278 -2.64 -0.98 -10.26
C LYS A 278 -2.23 0.18 -9.35
N ILE A 279 -1.76 1.25 -9.97
CA ILE A 279 -1.49 2.53 -9.32
C ILE A 279 -2.20 3.60 -10.15
N LEU A 280 -3.15 4.30 -9.53
CA LEU A 280 -3.94 5.33 -10.18
C LEU A 280 -3.78 6.67 -9.47
N ILE A 281 -3.73 7.75 -10.25
CA ILE A 281 -3.38 9.08 -9.73
C ILE A 281 -4.39 10.16 -10.08
N VAL A 282 -4.41 11.20 -9.25
CA VAL A 282 -5.07 12.50 -9.46
C VAL A 282 -4.10 13.59 -9.03
N GLY A 283 -3.83 14.57 -9.90
CA GLY A 283 -3.00 15.74 -9.54
C GLY A 283 -1.51 15.43 -9.27
N LEU A 284 -1.03 14.25 -9.67
CA LEU A 284 0.37 13.83 -9.55
C LEU A 284 0.98 13.59 -10.93
N LYS A 285 2.31 13.53 -10.98
CA LYS A 285 3.09 13.11 -12.14
C LYS A 285 3.86 11.83 -11.78
N PRO A 286 3.77 10.75 -12.57
CA PRO A 286 4.57 9.54 -12.36
C PRO A 286 5.76 9.51 -13.34
N PRO A 287 7.01 9.68 -12.89
CA PRO A 287 8.17 9.59 -13.77
C PRO A 287 8.46 8.16 -14.25
N ASP A 288 8.20 7.16 -13.40
CA ASP A 288 8.55 5.77 -13.68
C ASP A 288 7.64 4.78 -12.92
N ILE A 289 7.43 3.61 -13.51
CA ILE A 289 6.76 2.46 -12.90
C ILE A 289 7.37 1.17 -13.45
N LYS A 290 7.58 0.18 -12.58
CA LYS A 290 8.04 -1.16 -12.98
C LYS A 290 7.43 -2.26 -12.10
N THR A 291 7.38 -3.48 -12.65
CA THR A 291 7.08 -4.69 -11.89
C THR A 291 8.34 -5.23 -11.22
N LEU A 292 8.18 -5.87 -10.07
CA LEU A 292 9.23 -6.62 -9.37
C LEU A 292 8.71 -8.02 -9.11
N GLU A 293 9.28 -9.02 -9.80
CA GLU A 293 8.85 -10.41 -9.68
C GLU A 293 9.17 -10.98 -8.29
N PRO A 294 8.27 -11.79 -7.71
CA PRO A 294 8.54 -12.48 -6.46
C PRO A 294 9.66 -13.51 -6.66
N GLN A 295 10.63 -13.53 -5.75
CA GLN A 295 11.61 -14.62 -5.73
C GLN A 295 11.05 -15.80 -4.93
N ARG A 296 11.69 -16.97 -5.06
CA ARG A 296 11.39 -18.16 -4.26
C ARG A 296 12.22 -18.18 -2.99
N LEU A 297 11.63 -18.73 -1.93
CA LEU A 297 12.35 -18.94 -0.67
C LEU A 297 13.61 -19.76 -0.92
N SER A 298 14.75 -19.28 -0.42
CA SER A 298 15.97 -20.08 -0.45
C SER A 298 15.80 -21.33 0.44
N ILE A 299 16.26 -22.49 -0.03
CA ILE A 299 16.37 -23.67 0.82
C ILE A 299 17.47 -23.37 1.84
N LEU A 300 17.11 -23.29 3.12
CA LEU A 300 18.12 -23.31 4.19
C LEU A 300 18.83 -24.67 4.13
N GLU A 301 20.09 -24.68 3.72
CA GLU A 301 21.00 -25.83 3.83
C GLU A 301 21.23 -26.16 5.32
N GLY A 302 20.28 -26.85 5.95
CA GLY A 302 20.33 -27.19 7.37
C GLY A 302 19.59 -28.46 7.78
N ALA A 303 18.80 -29.06 6.90
CA ALA A 303 18.25 -30.38 7.14
C ALA A 303 19.30 -31.43 6.74
N GLN A 304 19.89 -32.11 7.72
CA GLN A 304 20.72 -33.29 7.48
C GLN A 304 19.96 -34.27 6.59
N ASN A 305 20.49 -34.54 5.40
CA ASN A 305 19.91 -35.46 4.44
C ASN A 305 19.62 -36.81 5.11
N PRO A 306 18.38 -37.31 5.13
CA PRO A 306 18.13 -38.72 5.41
C PRO A 306 18.74 -39.57 4.27
N PRO A 307 19.01 -40.87 4.49
CA PRO A 307 19.71 -41.71 3.51
C PRO A 307 18.97 -41.74 2.17
N MET A 308 19.70 -41.47 1.07
CA MET A 308 19.18 -41.51 -0.30
C MET A 308 18.55 -42.87 -0.63
N ASP A 309 17.27 -42.87 -0.99
CA ASP A 309 16.64 -43.97 -1.72
C ASP A 309 16.81 -43.73 -3.23
N HIS A 310 17.59 -44.57 -3.90
CA HIS A 310 18.01 -44.44 -5.30
C HIS A 310 16.90 -44.72 -6.34
N ARG A 311 15.64 -44.39 -6.05
CA ARG A 311 14.50 -44.68 -6.96
C ARG A 311 13.67 -43.49 -7.40
N LYS A 312 14.12 -42.25 -7.20
CA LYS A 312 13.49 -41.07 -7.80
C LYS A 312 14.53 -40.22 -8.51
N SER A 313 14.25 -39.89 -9.76
CA SER A 313 15.03 -38.94 -10.56
C SER A 313 15.21 -37.62 -9.80
N PRO A 314 16.35 -36.92 -9.95
CA PRO A 314 16.59 -35.66 -9.27
C PRO A 314 15.70 -34.59 -9.92
N ILE A 315 14.52 -34.37 -9.34
CA ILE A 315 13.79 -33.11 -9.55
C ILE A 315 14.64 -32.04 -8.87
N SER A 316 14.92 -30.96 -9.60
CA SER A 316 15.68 -29.82 -9.10
C SER A 316 15.08 -29.32 -7.78
N PRO A 317 15.84 -29.20 -6.68
CA PRO A 317 15.32 -28.75 -5.39
C PRO A 317 14.65 -27.37 -5.44
N MET A 318 14.99 -26.52 -6.42
CA MET A 318 14.43 -25.17 -6.53
C MET A 318 12.93 -25.13 -6.83
N GLU A 319 12.34 -26.17 -7.42
CA GLU A 319 10.91 -26.19 -7.78
C GLU A 319 9.96 -26.36 -6.58
N ASP A 320 10.43 -26.83 -5.42
CA ASP A 320 9.57 -27.16 -4.26
C ASP A 320 9.38 -26.00 -3.26
N THR A 321 10.03 -24.86 -3.46
CA THR A 321 9.92 -23.72 -2.54
C THR A 321 8.87 -22.72 -3.03
N PRO A 322 7.92 -22.28 -2.18
CA PRO A 322 6.90 -21.33 -2.61
C PRO A 322 7.55 -19.98 -2.93
N PRO A 323 7.01 -19.24 -3.91
CA PRO A 323 7.39 -17.85 -4.12
C PRO A 323 7.01 -17.01 -2.88
N TRP A 324 7.63 -15.85 -2.74
CA TRP A 324 7.29 -14.90 -1.67
C TRP A 324 5.83 -14.46 -1.74
N SER A 325 5.28 -14.35 -2.95
CA SER A 325 3.89 -14.05 -3.26
C SER A 325 3.57 -14.63 -4.65
N ASP A 326 2.30 -14.89 -4.95
CA ASP A 326 1.81 -15.17 -6.30
C ASP A 326 1.63 -13.89 -7.15
N HIS A 327 1.78 -12.71 -6.53
CA HIS A 327 1.81 -11.42 -7.20
C HIS A 327 3.24 -10.89 -7.37
N ALA A 328 3.48 -10.18 -8.47
CA ALA A 328 4.58 -9.24 -8.62
C ALA A 328 4.25 -7.91 -7.93
N ALA A 329 5.25 -7.27 -7.33
CA ALA A 329 5.09 -5.93 -6.76
C ALA A 329 5.09 -4.86 -7.87
N LEU A 330 4.46 -3.72 -7.61
CA LEU A 330 4.64 -2.50 -8.41
C LEU A 330 5.49 -1.49 -7.65
N LEU A 331 6.55 -1.00 -8.27
CA LEU A 331 7.37 0.11 -7.80
C LEU A 331 7.11 1.34 -8.66
N CYS A 332 6.70 2.44 -8.07
CA CYS A 332 6.34 3.67 -8.77
C CYS A 332 7.05 4.87 -8.15
N LEU A 333 7.67 5.67 -9.02
CA LEU A 333 8.12 7.02 -8.68
C LEU A 333 6.97 7.97 -8.97
N PHE A 334 6.74 8.94 -8.09
CA PHE A 334 5.75 10.00 -8.30
C PHE A 334 6.13 11.31 -7.62
N GLY A 335 5.70 12.41 -8.20
CA GLY A 335 5.89 13.77 -7.66
C GLY A 335 4.69 14.66 -7.96
N LEU A 336 4.71 15.90 -7.46
CA LEU A 336 3.70 16.89 -7.85
C LEU A 336 3.87 17.31 -9.31
N VAL A 337 2.76 17.70 -9.92
CA VAL A 337 2.79 18.42 -11.19
C VAL A 337 3.40 19.80 -10.91
N GLY A 338 4.66 20.02 -11.28
CA GLY A 338 5.27 21.35 -11.15
C GLY A 338 4.48 22.38 -11.96
N GLU A 339 4.16 23.52 -11.35
CA GLU A 339 3.60 24.66 -12.09
C GLU A 339 4.65 25.21 -13.06
N TYR A 340 4.72 24.63 -14.25
CA TYR A 340 5.17 25.29 -15.46
C TYR A 340 4.00 25.37 -16.43
N ILE A 341 2.87 25.95 -15.99
CA ILE A 341 1.99 26.62 -16.95
C ILE A 341 2.67 27.93 -17.28
N THR A 342 3.51 27.86 -18.31
CA THR A 342 3.95 29.03 -19.06
C THR A 342 2.69 29.78 -19.47
N LEU A 343 2.48 30.96 -18.87
CA LEU A 343 1.73 32.04 -19.50
C LEU A 343 2.30 32.22 -20.91
N LEU A 344 1.61 31.69 -21.90
CA LEU A 344 1.76 32.12 -23.28
C LEU A 344 0.53 32.96 -23.61
N CYS A 345 0.86 34.17 -24.06
CA CYS A 345 0.02 35.32 -24.32
C CYS A 345 -1.15 35.07 -25.27
#